data_AF-A0A3R7N172-F1
#
_entry.id   AF-A0A3R7N172-F1
#
_cell.length_a   1.000
_cell.length_b   1.000
_cell.length_c   1.000
_cell.angle_alpha   90.00
_cell.angle_beta   90.00
_cell.angle_gamma   90.00
#
_symmetry.space_group_name_H-M   'P 1'
#
loop_
_entity.id
_entity.type
_entity.pdbx_description
1 polymer ?
#
loop_
_entity_poly.entity_id
_entity_poly.type
_entity_poly.pdbx_seq_one_letter_code
_entity_poly.pdbx_strand_id
1 'polypeptide(L)'
;MSGQNGAHEMQVELDRMNAAIEDYAIQLDTINGAIASIESENQDDDVTRQIVEYQAACERDPASILAEDALDTITRLQNTLKIARRRNQLFAKENMMQQKLLDDRSKFLLRETKDYDALVDKTGWHEHYAINEEEEAQKASDVKEMSQLEAIVKGELRAAHTIIKKKEVILRGLEEKLQRRTDLDAAINDAYNNVRVKQRDCRELELRLEELRKHSQKNDEALTVCESQMRSVSIEYMETDKAFLKDAVAQMKAVCRRQDNVIRAQLTRQQQLHARLDTIMQSLREMKLEKEYERNVSKTALVPSASREEPEDVLSILPKDETIPIYTYRLVYKNKEMMNANVLRKNMLVLEKEGVIHAMEASLMKYVNALNMTTKQLEDLKFNKSFEMSELMDELQQQHKNYLHQLEMKMQENNQLKKLLYRTPHSRTGIKHH
;
A
#
# COMPACT_ATOMS: atom_id res chain seq x y z
N MET A 1 -50.06 -71.93 -15.51
CA MET A 1 -49.35 -71.61 -14.25
C MET A 1 -48.02 -70.85 -14.48
N SER A 2 -47.63 -70.47 -15.70
CA SER A 2 -46.32 -69.81 -15.97
C SER A 2 -46.31 -68.27 -15.91
N GLY A 3 -47.48 -67.61 -15.82
CA GLY A 3 -47.56 -66.14 -15.81
C GLY A 3 -47.33 -65.48 -14.45
N GLN A 4 -47.46 -66.23 -13.34
CA GLN A 4 -47.21 -65.71 -11.99
C GLN A 4 -45.72 -65.70 -11.62
N ASN A 5 -44.92 -66.63 -12.16
CA ASN A 5 -43.48 -66.69 -11.88
C ASN A 5 -42.70 -65.53 -12.52
N GLY A 6 -43.01 -65.16 -13.78
CA GLY A 6 -42.31 -64.06 -14.46
C GLY A 6 -42.63 -62.66 -13.90
N ALA A 7 -43.83 -62.48 -13.31
CA ALA A 7 -44.18 -61.25 -12.61
C ALA A 7 -43.47 -61.16 -11.25
N HIS A 8 -43.24 -62.28 -10.58
CA HIS A 8 -42.51 -62.33 -9.32
C HIS A 8 -41.00 -62.18 -9.52
N GLU A 9 -40.42 -62.79 -10.56
CA GLU A 9 -39.02 -62.59 -10.96
C GLU A 9 -38.73 -61.14 -11.37
N MET A 10 -39.63 -60.51 -12.14
CA MET A 10 -39.49 -59.08 -12.46
C MET A 10 -39.59 -58.20 -11.21
N GLN A 11 -40.44 -58.54 -10.23
CA GLN A 11 -40.57 -57.79 -8.99
C GLN A 11 -39.31 -57.91 -8.12
N VAL A 12 -38.74 -59.11 -8.02
CA VAL A 12 -37.48 -59.36 -7.30
C VAL A 12 -36.31 -58.61 -7.95
N GLU A 13 -36.25 -58.56 -9.28
CA GLU A 13 -35.20 -57.80 -9.97
C GLU A 13 -35.40 -56.27 -9.83
N LEU A 14 -36.64 -55.81 -9.71
CA LEU A 14 -36.98 -54.42 -9.41
C LEU A 14 -36.54 -54.04 -7.99
N ASP A 15 -36.79 -54.90 -7.01
CA ASP A 15 -36.37 -54.71 -5.62
C ASP A 15 -34.83 -54.75 -5.50
N ARG A 16 -34.16 -55.62 -6.26
CA ARG A 16 -32.69 -55.66 -6.38
C ARG A 16 -32.13 -54.36 -6.99
N MET A 17 -32.75 -53.84 -8.05
CA MET A 17 -32.33 -52.58 -8.66
C MET A 17 -32.58 -51.39 -7.71
N ASN A 18 -33.67 -51.39 -6.95
CA ASN A 18 -33.94 -50.35 -5.96
C ASN A 18 -32.91 -50.37 -4.81
N ALA A 19 -32.54 -51.56 -4.32
CA ALA A 19 -31.48 -51.70 -3.32
C ALA A 19 -30.13 -51.20 -3.86
N ALA A 20 -29.80 -51.50 -5.12
CA ALA A 20 -28.59 -50.99 -5.76
C ALA A 20 -28.61 -49.45 -5.91
N ILE A 21 -29.77 -48.85 -6.22
CA ILE A 21 -29.94 -47.40 -6.30
C ILE A 21 -29.74 -46.76 -4.91
N GLU A 22 -30.27 -47.35 -3.84
CA GLU A 22 -30.03 -46.87 -2.47
C GLU A 22 -28.55 -46.96 -2.09
N ASP A 23 -27.87 -48.07 -2.40
CA ASP A 23 -26.43 -48.22 -2.15
C ASP A 23 -25.60 -47.17 -2.92
N TYR A 24 -25.93 -46.91 -4.18
CA TYR A 24 -25.26 -45.86 -4.96
C TYR A 24 -25.57 -44.45 -4.46
N ALA A 25 -26.77 -44.20 -3.93
CA ALA A 25 -27.11 -42.93 -3.30
C ALA A 25 -26.30 -42.69 -2.01
N ILE A 26 -26.13 -43.72 -1.18
CA ILE A 26 -25.29 -43.67 0.03
C ILE A 26 -23.82 -43.43 -0.35
N GLN A 27 -23.33 -44.08 -1.41
CA GLN A 27 -21.96 -43.85 -1.90
C GLN A 27 -21.78 -42.41 -2.42
N LEU A 28 -22.76 -41.86 -3.14
CA LEU A 28 -22.75 -40.47 -3.59
C LEU A 28 -22.72 -39.49 -2.41
N ASP A 29 -23.52 -39.71 -1.38
CA ASP A 29 -23.49 -38.87 -0.17
C ASP A 29 -22.14 -38.96 0.56
N THR A 30 -21.52 -40.15 0.58
CA THR A 30 -20.18 -40.34 1.16
C THR A 30 -19.11 -39.60 0.36
N ILE A 31 -19.19 -39.64 -0.98
CA ILE A 31 -18.29 -38.90 -1.87
C ILE A 31 -18.49 -37.39 -1.72
N ASN A 32 -19.74 -36.91 -1.68
CA ASN A 32 -20.04 -35.50 -1.46
C ASN A 32 -19.52 -35.01 -0.10
N GLY A 33 -19.63 -35.83 0.94
CA GLY A 33 -19.03 -35.55 2.25
C GLY A 33 -17.50 -35.46 2.20
N ALA A 34 -16.85 -36.37 1.46
CA ALA A 34 -15.41 -36.33 1.25
C ALA A 34 -14.95 -35.10 0.44
N ILE A 35 -15.69 -34.72 -0.61
CA ILE A 35 -15.45 -33.50 -1.40
C ILE A 35 -15.57 -32.27 -0.50
N ALA A 36 -16.65 -32.15 0.27
CA ALA A 36 -16.84 -31.02 1.19
C ALA A 36 -15.72 -30.96 2.24
N SER A 37 -15.24 -32.12 2.72
CA SER A 37 -14.10 -32.18 3.65
C SER A 37 -12.80 -31.72 2.99
N ILE A 38 -12.53 -32.13 1.75
CA ILE A 38 -11.36 -31.70 0.96
C ILE A 38 -11.43 -30.20 0.63
N GLU A 39 -12.62 -29.68 0.30
CA GLU A 39 -12.84 -28.25 0.05
C GLU A 39 -12.62 -27.43 1.32
N SER A 40 -13.08 -27.91 2.48
CA SER A 40 -12.79 -27.30 3.78
C SER A 40 -11.29 -27.33 4.09
N GLU A 41 -10.63 -28.46 3.87
CA GLU A 41 -9.18 -28.62 4.13
C GLU A 41 -8.33 -27.75 3.18
N ASN A 42 -8.78 -27.51 1.95
CA ASN A 42 -8.15 -26.57 1.01
C ASN A 42 -8.42 -25.10 1.36
N GLN A 43 -9.56 -24.78 1.97
CA GLN A 43 -9.89 -23.43 2.46
C GLN A 43 -9.11 -23.08 3.72
N ASP A 44 -8.87 -24.07 4.59
CA ASP A 44 -8.03 -23.95 5.80
C ASP A 44 -6.53 -24.15 5.52
N ASP A 45 -6.13 -24.37 4.26
CA ASP A 45 -4.72 -24.47 3.90
C ASP A 45 -4.03 -23.12 4.13
N ASP A 46 -3.01 -23.13 4.98
CA ASP A 46 -2.27 -21.96 5.48
C ASP A 46 -1.72 -21.10 4.32
N VAL A 47 -1.50 -21.74 3.16
CA VAL A 47 -1.08 -21.12 1.90
C VAL A 47 -2.19 -20.30 1.25
N THR A 48 -3.41 -20.84 1.16
CA THR A 48 -4.56 -20.13 0.56
C THR A 48 -4.89 -18.90 1.40
N ARG A 49 -4.82 -19.04 2.73
CA ARG A 49 -4.99 -17.94 3.67
C ARG A 49 -3.90 -16.87 3.53
N GLN A 50 -2.63 -17.24 3.43
CA GLN A 50 -1.53 -16.30 3.18
C GLN A 50 -1.66 -15.58 1.83
N ILE A 51 -2.16 -16.24 0.79
CA ILE A 51 -2.43 -15.60 -0.51
C ILE A 51 -3.53 -14.54 -0.40
N VAL A 52 -4.62 -14.86 0.30
CA VAL A 52 -5.73 -13.92 0.52
C VAL A 52 -5.30 -12.75 1.41
N GLU A 53 -4.53 -13.02 2.46
CA GLU A 53 -3.96 -11.97 3.34
C GLU A 53 -3.01 -11.05 2.58
N TYR A 54 -2.16 -11.60 1.68
CA TYR A 54 -1.26 -10.81 0.86
C TYR A 54 -2.00 -10.00 -0.23
N GLN A 55 -3.04 -10.56 -0.85
CA GLN A 55 -3.90 -9.84 -1.78
C GLN A 55 -4.65 -8.69 -1.09
N ALA A 56 -5.21 -8.94 0.10
CA ALA A 56 -5.88 -7.91 0.90
C ALA A 56 -4.91 -6.81 1.37
N ALA A 57 -3.65 -7.15 1.68
CA ALA A 57 -2.61 -6.18 2.01
C ALA A 57 -2.23 -5.31 0.79
N CYS A 58 -2.05 -5.92 -0.38
CA CYS A 58 -1.81 -5.22 -1.65
C CYS A 58 -2.98 -4.30 -2.05
N GLU A 59 -4.22 -4.68 -1.77
CA GLU A 59 -5.41 -3.85 -2.06
C GLU A 59 -5.59 -2.68 -1.07
N ARG A 60 -5.16 -2.83 0.19
CA ARG A 60 -5.28 -1.79 1.21
C ARG A 60 -4.24 -0.68 1.09
N ASP A 61 -2.97 -1.04 0.95
CA ASP A 61 -1.89 -0.05 0.82
C ASP A 61 -0.64 -0.65 0.15
N PRO A 62 -0.51 -0.51 -1.19
CA PRO A 62 0.63 -1.04 -1.94
C PRO A 62 1.98 -0.45 -1.51
N ALA A 63 2.00 0.73 -0.90
CA ALA A 63 3.21 1.43 -0.51
C ALA A 63 3.80 0.95 0.83
N SER A 64 3.03 0.19 1.62
CA SER A 64 3.47 -0.28 2.94
C SER A 64 4.22 -1.62 2.90
N ILE A 65 4.26 -2.29 1.76
CA ILE A 65 4.93 -3.59 1.60
C ILE A 65 6.39 -3.33 1.22
N LEU A 66 7.31 -3.64 2.13
CA LEU A 66 8.75 -3.54 1.87
C LEU A 66 9.14 -4.47 0.71
N ALA A 67 10.00 -4.00 -0.19
CA ALA A 67 10.37 -4.72 -1.41
C ALA A 67 11.03 -6.09 -1.11
N GLU A 68 11.73 -6.21 0.02
CA GLU A 68 12.34 -7.46 0.49
C GLU A 68 11.26 -8.49 0.90
N ASP A 69 10.25 -8.08 1.67
CA ASP A 69 9.12 -8.92 2.05
C ASP A 69 8.29 -9.36 0.83
N ALA A 70 8.17 -8.48 -0.17
CA ALA A 70 7.49 -8.83 -1.42
C ALA A 70 8.23 -9.88 -2.23
N LEU A 71 9.56 -9.76 -2.35
CA LEU A 71 10.41 -10.75 -3.02
C LEU A 71 10.39 -12.09 -2.32
N ASP A 72 10.48 -12.12 -0.99
CA ASP A 72 10.41 -13.35 -0.22
C ASP A 72 9.04 -14.04 -0.37
N THR A 73 7.95 -13.27 -0.38
CA THR A 73 6.61 -13.81 -0.58
C THR A 73 6.42 -14.36 -1.99
N ILE A 74 6.87 -13.65 -3.02
CA ILE A 74 6.84 -14.12 -4.42
C ILE A 74 7.65 -15.42 -4.58
N THR A 75 8.86 -15.46 -4.01
CA THR A 75 9.75 -16.63 -4.12
C THR A 75 9.14 -17.85 -3.42
N ARG A 76 8.50 -17.63 -2.27
CA ARG A 76 7.78 -18.67 -1.52
C ARG A 76 6.58 -19.19 -2.32
N LEU A 77 5.73 -18.31 -2.85
CA LEU A 77 4.57 -18.68 -3.68
C LEU A 77 4.98 -19.42 -4.96
N GLN A 78 6.07 -19.01 -5.62
CA GLN A 78 6.61 -19.72 -6.79
C GLN A 78 7.08 -21.14 -6.44
N ASN A 79 7.77 -21.30 -5.31
CA ASN A 79 8.22 -22.62 -4.85
C ASN A 79 7.03 -23.52 -4.52
N THR A 80 6.02 -23.00 -3.84
CA THR A 80 4.80 -23.75 -3.51
C THR A 80 4.04 -24.15 -4.77
N LEU A 81 3.93 -23.26 -5.75
CA LEU A 81 3.29 -23.56 -7.04
C LEU A 81 4.05 -24.65 -7.83
N LYS A 82 5.39 -24.64 -7.78
CA LYS A 82 6.21 -25.74 -8.32
C LYS A 82 5.94 -27.06 -7.63
N ILE A 83 5.83 -27.08 -6.30
CA ILE A 83 5.53 -28.27 -5.52
C ILE A 83 4.13 -28.80 -5.88
N ALA A 84 3.12 -27.93 -5.92
CA ALA A 84 1.75 -28.27 -6.28
C ALA A 84 1.65 -28.85 -7.70
N ARG A 85 2.30 -28.23 -8.68
CA ARG A 85 2.37 -28.76 -10.06
C ARG A 85 2.99 -30.16 -10.11
N ARG A 86 4.07 -30.38 -9.36
CA ARG A 86 4.74 -31.68 -9.31
C ARG A 86 3.88 -32.74 -8.62
N ARG A 87 3.19 -32.39 -7.54
CA ARG A 87 2.23 -33.26 -6.84
C ARG A 87 1.06 -33.65 -7.76
N ASN A 88 0.47 -32.70 -8.47
CA ASN A 88 -0.61 -32.96 -9.42
C ASN A 88 -0.17 -33.85 -10.58
N GLN A 89 1.05 -33.67 -11.09
CA GLN A 89 1.62 -34.57 -12.09
C GLN A 89 1.84 -36.00 -11.57
N LEU A 90 2.22 -36.15 -10.30
CA LEU A 90 2.36 -37.47 -9.67
C LEU A 90 0.99 -38.13 -9.48
N PHE A 91 -0.02 -37.40 -8.99
CA PHE A 91 -1.38 -37.91 -8.88
C PHE A 91 -1.99 -38.28 -10.23
N ALA A 92 -1.76 -37.49 -11.28
CA ALA A 92 -2.22 -37.84 -12.62
C ALA A 92 -1.61 -39.16 -13.11
N LYS A 93 -0.33 -39.41 -12.83
CA LYS A 93 0.33 -40.69 -13.15
C LYS A 93 -0.20 -41.85 -12.32
N GLU A 94 -0.47 -41.62 -11.04
CA GLU A 94 -1.05 -42.63 -10.14
C GLU A 94 -2.48 -43.00 -10.58
N ASN A 95 -3.34 -42.02 -10.87
CA ASN A 95 -4.68 -42.25 -11.39
C ASN A 95 -4.65 -43.04 -12.71
N MET A 96 -3.72 -42.71 -13.61
CA MET A 96 -3.55 -43.46 -14.86
C MET A 96 -3.14 -44.91 -14.62
N MET A 97 -2.31 -45.17 -13.59
CA MET A 97 -1.93 -46.52 -13.18
C MET A 97 -3.12 -47.28 -12.57
N GLN A 98 -3.87 -46.65 -11.67
CA GLN A 98 -5.05 -47.25 -11.04
C GLN A 98 -6.13 -47.57 -12.07
N GLN A 99 -6.38 -46.67 -13.02
CA GLN A 99 -7.32 -46.90 -14.13
C GLN A 99 -6.91 -48.12 -14.97
N LYS A 100 -5.61 -48.23 -15.28
CA LYS A 100 -5.10 -49.40 -16.01
C LYS A 100 -5.31 -50.71 -15.21
N LEU A 101 -5.08 -50.67 -13.90
CA LEU A 101 -5.26 -51.82 -13.01
C LEU A 101 -6.73 -52.27 -12.94
N LEU A 102 -7.66 -51.30 -12.90
CA LEU A 102 -9.10 -51.55 -12.99
C LEU A 102 -9.50 -52.15 -14.34
N ASP A 103 -8.99 -51.60 -15.45
CA ASP A 103 -9.26 -52.13 -16.79
C ASP A 103 -8.74 -53.57 -16.94
N ASP A 104 -7.55 -53.86 -16.41
CA ASP A 104 -6.96 -55.20 -16.47
C ASP A 104 -7.76 -56.19 -15.58
N ARG A 105 -8.21 -55.77 -14.41
CA ARG A 105 -9.07 -56.58 -13.53
C ARG A 105 -10.45 -56.81 -14.13
N SER A 106 -11.04 -55.80 -14.78
CA SER A 106 -12.29 -55.93 -15.53
C SER A 106 -12.15 -56.94 -16.67
N LYS A 107 -11.08 -56.86 -17.46
CA LYS A 107 -10.79 -57.83 -18.52
C LYS A 107 -10.58 -59.25 -17.98
N PHE A 108 -9.92 -59.39 -16.83
CA PHE A 108 -9.73 -60.68 -16.17
C PHE A 108 -11.07 -61.28 -15.75
N LEU A 109 -11.90 -60.52 -15.03
CA LEU A 109 -13.22 -60.96 -14.61
C LEU A 109 -14.08 -61.32 -15.81
N LEU A 110 -14.10 -60.49 -16.87
CA LEU A 110 -14.85 -60.78 -18.09
C LEU A 110 -14.41 -62.08 -18.78
N ARG A 111 -13.12 -62.46 -18.66
CA ARG A 111 -12.64 -63.76 -19.16
C ARG A 111 -13.14 -64.90 -18.29
N GLU A 112 -12.99 -64.79 -16.97
CA GLU A 112 -13.51 -65.81 -16.05
C GLU A 112 -15.03 -66.01 -16.18
N THR A 113 -15.80 -64.94 -16.32
CA THR A 113 -17.26 -65.05 -16.51
C THR A 113 -17.57 -65.77 -17.81
N LYS A 114 -16.86 -65.46 -18.91
CA LYS A 114 -17.02 -66.18 -20.18
C LYS A 114 -16.62 -67.64 -20.09
N ASP A 115 -15.56 -67.95 -19.36
CA ASP A 115 -15.09 -69.31 -19.16
C ASP A 115 -16.09 -70.10 -18.29
N TYR A 116 -16.67 -69.46 -17.27
CA TYR A 116 -17.75 -69.99 -16.44
C TYR A 116 -19.01 -70.26 -17.28
N ASP A 117 -19.49 -69.27 -18.04
CA ASP A 117 -20.66 -69.41 -18.91
C ASP A 117 -20.46 -70.53 -19.93
N ALA A 118 -19.27 -70.62 -20.54
CA ALA A 118 -18.93 -71.69 -21.47
C ALA A 118 -18.86 -73.08 -20.81
N LEU A 119 -18.49 -73.15 -19.52
CA LEU A 119 -18.49 -74.38 -18.75
C LEU A 119 -19.92 -74.80 -18.41
N VAL A 120 -20.75 -73.86 -17.96
CA VAL A 120 -22.18 -74.05 -17.70
C VAL A 120 -22.91 -74.55 -18.95
N ASP A 121 -22.72 -73.88 -20.09
CA ASP A 121 -23.31 -74.26 -21.38
C ASP A 121 -22.93 -75.67 -21.84
N LYS A 122 -21.68 -76.11 -21.56
CA LYS A 122 -21.19 -77.43 -21.97
C LYS A 122 -21.56 -78.56 -21.02
N THR A 123 -21.72 -78.26 -19.74
CA THR A 123 -21.86 -79.28 -18.70
C THR A 123 -23.29 -79.39 -18.14
N GLY A 124 -24.15 -78.40 -18.41
CA GLY A 124 -25.52 -78.38 -17.86
C GLY A 124 -25.55 -78.36 -16.34
N TRP A 125 -24.48 -77.86 -15.70
CA TRP A 125 -24.19 -78.11 -14.28
C TRP A 125 -25.28 -77.63 -13.31
N HIS A 126 -26.12 -76.68 -13.73
CA HIS A 126 -27.24 -76.18 -12.93
C HIS A 126 -28.46 -77.11 -12.87
N GLU A 127 -28.58 -78.15 -13.70
CA GLU A 127 -29.80 -78.97 -13.74
C GLU A 127 -29.86 -80.11 -12.71
N HIS A 128 -28.79 -80.43 -11.96
CA HIS A 128 -28.71 -81.69 -11.18
C HIS A 128 -28.38 -81.56 -9.68
N TYR A 129 -28.46 -80.37 -9.07
CA TYR A 129 -28.45 -80.28 -7.62
C TYR A 129 -29.85 -80.55 -7.06
N ALA A 130 -30.13 -81.81 -6.73
CA ALA A 130 -31.17 -82.12 -5.75
C ALA A 130 -30.68 -81.56 -4.42
N ILE A 131 -31.20 -80.39 -4.05
CA ILE A 131 -30.79 -79.68 -2.85
C ILE A 131 -31.33 -80.46 -1.65
N ASN A 132 -30.46 -80.81 -0.71
CA ASN A 132 -30.87 -81.40 0.56
C ASN A 132 -31.73 -80.37 1.28
N GLU A 133 -33.06 -80.60 1.36
CA GLU A 133 -34.02 -79.67 1.95
C GLU A 133 -33.66 -79.31 3.41
N GLU A 134 -33.00 -80.20 4.16
CA GLU A 134 -32.49 -79.92 5.50
C GLU A 134 -31.31 -78.95 5.53
N GLU A 135 -30.37 -79.05 4.57
CA GLU A 135 -29.26 -78.10 4.46
C GLU A 135 -29.75 -76.73 3.98
N GLU A 136 -30.77 -76.69 3.14
CA GLU A 136 -31.40 -75.46 2.68
C GLU A 136 -32.20 -74.78 3.79
N ALA A 137 -32.94 -75.55 4.59
CA ALA A 137 -33.64 -75.05 5.77
C ALA A 137 -32.65 -74.50 6.81
N GLN A 138 -31.52 -75.19 7.03
CA GLN A 138 -30.47 -74.71 7.93
C GLN A 138 -29.82 -73.44 7.39
N LYS A 139 -29.44 -73.38 6.11
CA LYS A 139 -28.89 -72.18 5.47
C LYS A 139 -29.88 -71.02 5.51
N ALA A 140 -31.18 -71.26 5.31
CA ALA A 140 -32.21 -70.23 5.43
C ALA A 140 -32.36 -69.73 6.87
N SER A 141 -32.22 -70.61 7.87
CA SER A 141 -32.18 -70.23 9.28
C SER A 141 -30.94 -69.37 9.59
N ASP A 142 -29.75 -69.81 9.15
CA ASP A 142 -28.50 -69.08 9.35
C ASP A 142 -28.54 -67.70 8.65
N VAL A 143 -29.09 -67.62 7.43
CA VAL A 143 -29.30 -66.35 6.72
C VAL A 143 -30.25 -65.43 7.49
N LYS A 144 -31.29 -65.99 8.12
CA LYS A 144 -32.22 -65.21 8.93
C LYS A 144 -31.57 -64.68 10.21
N GLU A 145 -30.76 -65.49 10.89
CA GLU A 145 -29.96 -65.06 12.05
C GLU A 145 -28.94 -63.99 11.66
N MET A 146 -28.23 -64.18 10.55
CA MET A 146 -27.28 -63.20 10.02
C MET A 146 -27.98 -61.88 9.64
N SER A 147 -29.18 -61.94 9.07
CA SER A 147 -29.99 -60.75 8.75
C SER A 147 -30.43 -59.99 10.01
N GLN A 148 -30.73 -60.71 11.09
CA GLN A 148 -31.06 -60.10 12.38
C GLN A 148 -29.83 -59.44 13.02
N LEU A 149 -28.68 -60.10 12.99
CA LEU A 149 -27.42 -59.54 13.46
C LEU A 149 -27.02 -58.31 12.64
N GLU A 150 -27.17 -58.35 11.32
CA GLU A 150 -26.92 -57.21 10.44
C GLU A 150 -27.82 -56.02 10.80
N ALA A 151 -29.12 -56.25 11.05
CA ALA A 151 -30.04 -55.21 11.47
C ALA A 151 -29.64 -54.57 12.82
N ILE A 152 -29.18 -55.38 13.78
CA ILE A 152 -28.68 -54.90 15.08
C ILE A 152 -27.42 -54.05 14.88
N VAL A 153 -26.43 -54.55 14.13
CA VAL A 153 -25.18 -53.84 13.84
C VAL A 153 -25.44 -52.54 13.09
N LYS A 154 -26.37 -52.52 12.12
CA LYS A 154 -26.80 -51.30 11.43
C LYS A 154 -27.49 -50.31 12.38
N GLY A 155 -28.19 -50.79 13.40
CA GLY A 155 -28.77 -49.96 14.47
C GLY A 155 -27.69 -49.33 15.35
N GLU A 156 -26.74 -50.14 15.81
CA GLU A 156 -25.61 -49.70 16.64
C GLU A 156 -24.69 -48.71 15.90
N LEU A 157 -24.39 -48.97 14.63
CA LEU A 157 -23.62 -48.05 13.78
C LEU A 157 -24.31 -46.70 13.65
N ARG A 158 -25.64 -46.65 13.46
CA ARG A 158 -26.39 -45.39 13.41
C ARG A 158 -26.34 -44.62 14.73
N ALA A 159 -26.45 -45.33 15.85
CA ALA A 159 -26.30 -44.73 17.18
C ALA A 159 -24.88 -44.18 17.39
N ALA A 160 -23.85 -44.94 17.01
CA ALA A 160 -22.45 -44.53 17.09
C ALA A 160 -22.17 -43.29 16.23
N HIS A 161 -22.64 -43.25 14.99
CA HIS A 161 -22.52 -42.06 14.12
C HIS A 161 -23.19 -40.82 14.72
N THR A 162 -24.35 -41.00 15.36
CA THR A 162 -25.04 -39.90 16.03
C THR A 162 -24.24 -39.37 17.23
N ILE A 163 -23.60 -40.27 17.99
CA ILE A 163 -22.72 -39.90 19.10
C ILE A 163 -21.46 -39.18 18.59
N ILE A 164 -20.84 -39.68 17.52
CA ILE A 164 -19.66 -39.07 16.90
C ILE A 164 -19.97 -37.64 16.46
N LYS A 165 -21.05 -37.42 15.70
CA LYS A 165 -21.49 -36.08 15.28
C LYS A 165 -21.71 -35.13 16.47
N LYS A 166 -22.32 -35.61 17.55
CA LYS A 166 -22.50 -34.80 18.78
C LYS A 166 -21.16 -34.42 19.41
N LYS A 167 -20.20 -35.35 19.46
CA LYS A 167 -18.85 -35.09 20.01
C LYS A 167 -18.07 -34.14 19.11
N GLU A 168 -18.14 -34.27 17.80
CA GLU A 168 -17.50 -33.37 16.83
C GLU A 168 -17.99 -31.93 16.99
N VAL A 169 -19.31 -31.73 17.13
CA VAL A 169 -19.88 -30.39 17.38
C VAL A 169 -19.35 -29.79 18.69
N ILE A 170 -19.23 -30.62 19.75
CA ILE A 170 -18.66 -30.16 21.03
C ILE A 170 -17.17 -29.83 20.88
N LEU A 171 -16.40 -30.64 20.15
CA LEU A 171 -14.97 -30.40 19.91
C LEU A 171 -14.75 -29.10 19.15
N ARG A 172 -15.47 -28.88 18.05
CA ARG A 172 -15.42 -27.60 17.31
C ARG A 172 -15.76 -26.41 18.20
N GLY A 173 -16.80 -26.53 19.03
CA GLY A 173 -17.16 -25.48 19.98
C GLY A 173 -16.12 -25.23 21.08
N LEU A 174 -15.31 -26.24 21.44
CA LEU A 174 -14.18 -26.08 22.38
C LEU A 174 -12.95 -25.48 21.69
N GLU A 175 -12.68 -25.85 20.45
CA GLU A 175 -11.62 -25.27 19.61
C GLU A 175 -11.85 -23.77 19.41
N GLU A 176 -13.07 -23.36 19.07
CA GLU A 176 -13.43 -21.93 18.97
C GLU A 176 -13.19 -21.17 20.29
N LYS A 177 -13.55 -21.77 21.43
CA LYS A 177 -13.31 -21.15 22.74
C LYS A 177 -11.83 -21.06 23.08
N LEU A 178 -11.04 -22.06 22.67
CA LEU A 178 -9.60 -22.08 22.87
C LEU A 178 -8.93 -21.01 22.01
N GLN A 179 -9.35 -20.87 20.75
CA GLN A 179 -8.88 -19.80 19.87
C GLN A 179 -9.20 -18.41 20.41
N ARG A 180 -10.44 -18.17 20.88
CA ARG A 180 -10.80 -16.89 21.51
C ARG A 180 -9.94 -16.59 22.74
N ARG A 181 -9.55 -17.63 23.51
CA ARG A 181 -8.67 -17.47 24.66
C ARG A 181 -7.25 -17.12 24.23
N THR A 182 -6.70 -17.75 23.19
CA THR A 182 -5.36 -17.41 22.68
C THR A 182 -5.32 -15.99 22.14
N ASP A 183 -6.40 -15.54 21.48
CA ASP A 183 -6.51 -14.16 20.99
C ASP A 183 -6.56 -13.15 22.14
N LEU A 184 -7.28 -13.47 23.22
CA LEU A 184 -7.30 -12.66 24.44
C LEU A 184 -5.94 -12.61 25.14
N ASP A 185 -5.24 -13.74 25.24
CA ASP A 185 -3.89 -13.80 25.82
C ASP A 185 -2.89 -12.97 25.01
N ALA A 186 -3.00 -12.98 23.67
CA ALA A 186 -2.22 -12.11 22.78
C ALA A 186 -2.53 -10.63 23.04
N ALA A 187 -3.81 -10.25 23.09
CA ALA A 187 -4.23 -8.88 23.38
C ALA A 187 -3.76 -8.39 24.77
N ILE A 188 -3.75 -9.27 25.78
CA ILE A 188 -3.22 -8.97 27.10
C ILE A 188 -1.71 -8.71 27.04
N ASN A 189 -0.96 -9.55 26.32
CA ASN A 189 0.49 -9.35 26.14
C ASN A 189 0.80 -8.03 25.43
N ASP A 190 0.03 -7.67 24.40
CA ASP A 190 0.16 -6.39 23.71
C ASP A 190 -0.15 -5.21 24.64
N ALA A 191 -1.18 -5.32 25.48
CA ALA A 191 -1.48 -4.31 26.48
C ALA A 191 -0.34 -4.13 27.49
N TYR A 192 0.26 -5.22 27.98
CA TYR A 192 1.42 -5.15 28.87
C TYR A 192 2.64 -4.50 28.19
N ASN A 193 2.91 -4.84 26.94
CA ASN A 193 3.99 -4.22 26.16
C ASN A 193 3.76 -2.72 25.98
N ASN A 194 2.53 -2.31 25.65
CA ASN A 194 2.16 -0.91 25.53
C ASN A 194 2.34 -0.14 26.85
N VAL A 195 1.91 -0.72 27.98
CA VAL A 195 2.13 -0.12 29.31
C VAL A 195 3.63 0.03 29.59
N ARG A 196 4.44 -0.98 29.27
CA ARG A 196 5.90 -0.93 29.48
C ARG A 196 6.57 0.16 28.63
N VAL A 197 6.17 0.31 27.36
CA VAL A 197 6.66 1.39 26.50
C VAL A 197 6.25 2.75 27.06
N LYS A 198 4.98 2.94 27.43
CA LYS A 198 4.50 4.20 28.01
C LYS A 198 5.18 4.55 29.33
N GLN A 199 5.45 3.57 30.19
CA GLN A 199 6.23 3.80 31.41
C GLN A 199 7.66 4.26 31.11
N ARG A 200 8.30 3.71 30.07
CA ARG A 200 9.62 4.18 29.62
C ARG A 200 9.54 5.62 29.10
N ASP A 201 8.58 5.92 28.22
CA ASP A 201 8.38 7.27 27.67
C ASP A 201 8.15 8.29 28.78
N CYS A 202 7.34 7.95 29.79
CA CYS A 202 7.11 8.82 30.95
C CYS A 202 8.41 9.10 31.72
N ARG A 203 9.24 8.07 31.98
CA ARG A 203 10.54 8.25 32.64
C ARG A 203 11.48 9.13 31.84
N GLU A 204 11.53 8.96 30.52
CA GLU A 204 12.35 9.80 29.64
C GLU A 204 11.87 11.26 29.64
N LEU A 205 10.55 11.49 29.66
CA LEU A 205 9.97 12.83 29.79
C LEU A 205 10.22 13.45 31.16
N GLU A 206 10.12 12.68 32.24
CA GLU A 206 10.43 13.13 33.60
C GLU A 206 11.90 13.59 33.71
N LEU A 207 12.84 12.81 33.15
CA LEU A 207 14.25 13.19 33.10
C LEU A 207 14.47 14.50 32.33
N ARG A 208 13.88 14.65 31.14
CA ARG A 208 13.96 15.89 30.35
C ARG A 208 13.37 17.09 31.09
N LEU A 209 12.26 16.88 31.81
CA LEU A 209 11.63 17.93 32.60
C LEU A 209 12.54 18.35 33.76
N GLU A 210 13.21 17.41 34.42
CA GLU A 210 14.19 17.70 35.46
C GLU A 210 15.41 18.48 34.92
N GLU A 211 15.91 18.12 33.74
CA GLU A 211 16.99 18.86 33.05
C GLU A 211 16.57 20.29 32.71
N LEU A 212 15.35 20.47 32.18
CA LEU A 212 14.80 21.79 31.88
C LEU A 212 14.64 22.64 33.16
N ARG A 213 14.19 22.03 34.27
CA ARG A 213 14.13 22.71 35.57
C ARG A 213 15.50 23.18 36.04
N LYS A 214 16.54 22.32 35.91
CA LYS A 214 17.93 22.68 36.24
C LYS A 214 18.43 23.82 35.35
N HIS A 215 18.11 23.82 34.06
CA HIS A 215 18.47 24.92 33.15
C HIS A 215 17.74 26.23 33.48
N SER A 216 16.44 26.17 33.77
CA SER A 216 15.66 27.34 34.20
C SER A 216 16.26 27.94 35.47
N GLN A 217 16.55 27.11 36.47
CA GLN A 217 17.15 27.58 37.72
C GLN A 217 18.51 28.26 37.49
N LYS A 218 19.38 27.68 36.64
CA LYS A 218 20.65 28.31 36.26
C LYS A 218 20.47 29.65 35.55
N ASN A 219 19.45 29.76 34.69
CA ASN A 219 19.14 31.00 33.98
C ASN A 219 18.63 32.06 34.96
N ASP A 220 17.76 31.69 35.90
CA ASP A 220 17.26 32.59 36.94
C ASP A 220 18.41 33.06 37.85
N GLU A 221 19.30 32.15 38.26
CA GLU A 221 20.53 32.49 39.00
C GLU A 221 21.41 33.46 38.19
N ALA A 222 21.64 33.21 36.90
CA ALA A 222 22.41 34.11 36.02
C ALA A 222 21.75 35.49 35.85
N LEU A 223 20.42 35.53 35.76
CA LEU A 223 19.65 36.78 35.70
C LEU A 223 19.81 37.59 36.99
N THR A 224 19.68 36.96 38.16
CA THR A 224 19.90 37.65 39.45
C THR A 224 21.33 38.18 39.61
N VAL A 225 22.34 37.44 39.11
CA VAL A 225 23.73 37.92 39.06
C VAL A 225 23.88 39.10 38.09
N CYS A 226 23.27 39.04 36.90
CA CYS A 226 23.30 40.16 35.96
C CYS A 226 22.58 41.39 36.52
N GLU A 227 21.41 41.23 37.15
CA GLU A 227 20.67 42.34 37.76
C GLU A 227 21.45 42.98 38.91
N SER A 228 22.14 42.19 39.72
CA SER A 228 22.98 42.72 40.81
C SER A 228 24.26 43.40 40.29
N GLN A 229 24.87 42.89 39.20
CA GLN A 229 26.05 43.51 38.58
C GLN A 229 25.72 44.76 37.74
N MET A 230 24.57 44.80 37.07
CA MET A 230 24.14 45.97 36.27
C MET A 230 23.69 47.16 37.14
N ARG A 231 23.28 46.93 38.38
CA ARG A 231 22.75 47.97 39.27
C ARG A 231 23.77 48.94 39.87
N SER A 232 25.08 48.73 39.76
CA SER A 232 26.03 49.50 40.57
C SER A 232 26.91 50.53 39.84
N VAL A 233 27.11 50.44 38.52
CA VAL A 233 28.08 51.34 37.85
C VAL A 233 27.66 51.75 36.42
N SER A 234 27.14 50.82 35.62
CA SER A 234 26.83 51.10 34.20
C SER A 234 25.62 52.03 34.02
N ILE A 235 24.57 51.85 34.85
CA ILE A 235 23.35 52.66 34.77
C ILE A 235 23.64 54.11 35.17
N GLU A 236 24.46 54.33 36.19
CA GLU A 236 24.87 55.67 36.64
C GLU A 236 25.67 56.39 35.54
N TYR A 237 26.60 55.70 34.87
CA TYR A 237 27.32 56.28 33.72
C TYR A 237 26.40 56.59 32.54
N MET A 238 25.42 55.72 32.24
CA MET A 238 24.43 55.98 31.19
C MET A 238 23.51 57.17 31.52
N GLU A 239 23.17 57.37 32.79
CA GLU A 239 22.39 58.53 33.23
C GLU A 239 23.20 59.83 33.17
N THR A 240 24.49 59.80 33.52
CA THR A 240 25.39 60.95 33.33
C THR A 240 25.60 61.28 31.85
N ASP A 241 25.77 60.27 30.99
CA ASP A 241 25.89 60.46 29.53
C ASP A 241 24.61 61.03 28.94
N LYS A 242 23.43 60.59 29.41
CA LYS A 242 22.14 61.15 29.01
C LYS A 242 22.02 62.63 29.36
N ALA A 243 22.48 63.05 30.54
CA ALA A 243 22.49 64.45 30.94
C ALA A 243 23.47 65.27 30.08
N PHE A 244 24.68 64.75 29.87
CA PHE A 244 25.70 65.38 29.01
C PHE A 244 25.22 65.56 27.57
N LEU A 245 24.64 64.52 26.97
CA LEU A 245 24.10 64.57 25.61
C LEU A 245 22.93 65.56 25.49
N LYS A 246 22.09 65.67 26.53
CA LYS A 246 21.00 66.64 26.56
C LYS A 246 21.52 68.08 26.53
N ASP A 247 22.57 68.38 27.29
CA ASP A 247 23.21 69.69 27.31
C ASP A 247 23.93 70.00 25.99
N ALA A 248 24.63 69.02 25.41
CA ALA A 248 25.25 69.16 24.09
C ALA A 248 24.22 69.46 22.99
N VAL A 249 23.07 68.77 23.00
CA VAL A 249 21.96 69.03 22.06
C VAL A 249 21.36 70.42 22.28
N ALA A 250 21.22 70.87 23.53
CA ALA A 250 20.73 72.21 23.83
C ALA A 250 21.69 73.31 23.32
N GLN A 251 22.99 73.12 23.49
CA GLN A 251 24.02 74.01 22.95
C GLN A 251 24.01 74.04 21.41
N MET A 252 23.92 72.86 20.77
CA MET A 252 23.83 72.76 19.30
C MET A 252 22.59 73.50 18.77
N LYS A 253 21.42 73.33 19.41
CA LYS A 253 20.20 74.08 19.06
C LYS A 253 20.38 75.59 19.22
N ALA A 254 21.10 76.04 20.25
CA ALA A 254 21.39 77.47 20.44
C ALA A 254 22.30 78.03 19.34
N VAL A 255 23.30 77.26 18.89
CA VAL A 255 24.17 77.63 17.76
C VAL A 255 23.37 77.69 16.45
N CYS A 256 22.55 76.68 16.16
CA CYS A 256 21.69 76.69 14.97
C CYS A 256 20.74 77.89 14.95
N ARG A 257 20.12 78.24 16.08
CA ARG A 257 19.26 79.45 16.17
C ARG A 257 20.04 80.74 15.87
N ARG A 258 21.30 80.84 16.31
CA ARG A 258 22.17 81.99 15.97
C ARG A 258 22.48 82.03 14.47
N GLN A 259 22.79 80.88 13.87
CA GLN A 259 23.00 80.77 12.42
C GLN A 259 21.73 81.15 11.64
N ASP A 260 20.55 80.68 12.05
CA ASP A 260 19.27 81.06 11.42
C ASP A 260 19.02 82.58 11.49
N ASN A 261 19.38 83.23 12.60
CA ASN A 261 19.29 84.68 12.71
C ASN A 261 20.26 85.39 11.75
N VAL A 262 21.47 84.87 11.58
CA VAL A 262 22.44 85.39 10.60
C VAL A 262 21.91 85.21 9.18
N ILE A 263 21.38 84.03 8.84
CA ILE A 263 20.79 83.76 7.52
C ILE A 263 19.62 84.70 7.27
N ARG A 264 18.70 84.86 8.23
CA ARG A 264 17.58 85.82 8.11
C ARG A 264 18.08 87.24 7.88
N ALA A 265 19.08 87.69 8.64
CA ALA A 265 19.66 89.03 8.45
C ALA A 265 20.30 89.20 7.06
N GLN A 266 20.99 88.18 6.55
CA GLN A 266 21.56 88.18 5.20
C GLN A 266 20.47 88.21 4.13
N LEU A 267 19.39 87.44 4.31
CA LEU A 267 18.25 87.39 3.38
C LEU A 267 17.51 88.75 3.33
N THR A 268 17.30 89.40 4.48
CA THR A 268 16.74 90.75 4.55
C THR A 268 17.66 91.76 3.84
N ARG A 269 18.98 91.66 4.04
CA ARG A 269 19.96 92.51 3.33
C ARG A 269 19.93 92.28 1.82
N GLN A 270 19.80 91.02 1.37
CA GLN A 270 19.67 90.69 -0.04
C GLN A 270 18.40 91.31 -0.64
N GLN A 271 17.26 91.20 0.05
CA GLN A 271 16.01 91.82 -0.37
C GLN A 271 16.13 93.35 -0.47
N GLN A 272 16.79 94.00 0.49
CA GLN A 272 17.06 95.44 0.43
C GLN A 272 17.95 95.81 -0.76
N LEU A 273 18.98 95.02 -1.06
CA LEU A 273 19.86 95.23 -2.21
C LEU A 273 19.12 95.00 -3.54
N HIS A 274 18.25 93.98 -3.62
CA HIS A 274 17.38 93.76 -4.77
C HIS A 274 16.42 94.91 -4.98
N ALA A 275 15.73 95.40 -3.94
CA ALA A 275 14.83 96.55 -4.05
C ALA A 275 15.54 97.81 -4.56
N ARG A 276 16.78 98.06 -4.08
CA ARG A 276 17.63 99.16 -4.58
C ARG A 276 18.03 98.96 -6.03
N LEU A 277 18.42 97.74 -6.41
CA LEU A 277 18.73 97.37 -7.78
C LEU A 277 17.52 97.62 -8.69
N ASP A 278 16.33 97.18 -8.27
CA ASP A 278 15.08 97.37 -9.03
C ASP A 278 14.77 98.86 -9.23
N THR A 279 14.99 99.68 -8.20
CA THR A 279 14.83 101.14 -8.32
C THR A 279 15.84 101.73 -9.31
N ILE A 280 17.11 101.30 -9.26
CA ILE A 280 18.14 101.72 -10.22
C ILE A 280 17.76 101.29 -11.64
N MET A 281 17.33 100.04 -11.83
CA MET A 281 16.89 99.50 -13.12
C MET A 281 15.68 100.25 -13.67
N GLN A 282 14.72 100.62 -12.81
CA GLN A 282 13.58 101.44 -13.20
C GLN A 282 14.03 102.83 -13.68
N SER A 283 14.91 103.50 -12.95
CA SER A 283 15.49 104.79 -13.37
C SER A 283 16.28 104.68 -14.69
N LEU A 284 17.03 103.58 -14.89
CA LEU A 284 17.75 103.32 -16.13
C LEU A 284 16.81 103.09 -17.32
N ARG A 285 15.66 102.45 -17.11
CA ARG A 285 14.59 102.31 -18.12
C ARG A 285 14.00 103.67 -18.49
N GLU A 286 13.68 104.50 -17.50
CA GLU A 286 13.15 105.85 -17.70
C GLU A 286 14.13 106.73 -18.49
N MET A 287 15.44 106.59 -18.24
CA MET A 287 16.51 107.29 -18.97
C MET A 287 16.90 106.64 -20.32
N LYS A 288 16.31 105.50 -20.69
CA LYS A 288 16.67 104.70 -21.89
C LYS A 288 18.14 104.21 -21.92
N LEU A 289 18.78 104.09 -20.75
CA LEU A 289 20.17 103.64 -20.58
C LEU A 289 20.30 102.16 -20.20
N GLU A 290 19.19 101.44 -20.00
CA GLU A 290 19.16 100.02 -19.59
C GLU A 290 20.04 99.12 -20.49
N LYS A 291 19.95 99.28 -21.81
CA LYS A 291 20.72 98.49 -22.78
C LYS A 291 22.23 98.80 -22.75
N GLU A 292 22.63 100.02 -22.41
CA GLU A 292 24.04 100.38 -22.24
C GLU A 292 24.58 99.84 -20.92
N TYR A 293 23.78 99.86 -19.86
CA TYR A 293 24.12 99.26 -18.56
C TYR A 293 24.30 97.74 -18.65
N GLU A 294 23.34 97.01 -19.23
CA GLU A 294 23.44 95.54 -19.41
C GLU A 294 24.65 95.12 -20.25
N ARG A 295 25.09 95.98 -21.18
CA ARG A 295 26.26 95.75 -22.02
C ARG A 295 27.58 95.98 -21.29
N ASN A 296 27.59 96.86 -20.28
CA ASN A 296 28.79 97.26 -19.53
C ASN A 296 28.93 96.54 -18.16
N VAL A 297 27.88 95.87 -17.67
CA VAL A 297 27.97 95.05 -16.45
C VAL A 297 28.65 93.72 -16.75
N SER A 298 29.75 93.43 -16.05
CA SER A 298 30.41 92.14 -16.16
C SER A 298 29.51 91.03 -15.61
N LYS A 299 29.17 90.04 -16.46
CA LYS A 299 28.33 88.87 -16.11
C LYS A 299 28.92 87.98 -15.00
N THR A 300 30.14 88.26 -14.54
CA THR A 300 30.86 87.56 -13.47
C THR A 300 30.51 88.04 -12.06
N ALA A 301 29.68 89.07 -11.90
CA ALA A 301 29.41 89.66 -10.57
C ALA A 301 28.31 88.96 -9.73
N LEU A 302 27.62 87.93 -10.24
CA LEU A 302 26.35 87.46 -9.64
C LEU A 302 26.23 85.99 -9.21
N VAL A 303 27.21 85.11 -9.46
CA VAL A 303 27.24 83.76 -8.84
C VAL A 303 28.69 83.27 -8.69
N PRO A 304 29.14 82.79 -7.51
CA PRO A 304 30.42 82.11 -7.37
C PRO A 304 30.45 80.83 -8.20
N SER A 305 31.47 80.66 -9.03
CA SER A 305 31.66 79.58 -10.01
C SER A 305 31.82 78.15 -9.44
N ALA A 306 31.49 77.91 -8.18
CA ALA A 306 31.99 76.76 -7.40
C ALA A 306 31.01 75.58 -7.28
N SER A 307 29.99 75.46 -8.14
CA SER A 307 28.86 74.54 -7.85
C SER A 307 28.44 73.63 -9.00
N ARG A 308 29.33 73.30 -9.95
CA ARG A 308 28.91 72.60 -11.18
C ARG A 308 29.70 71.39 -11.67
N GLU A 309 30.58 70.79 -10.87
CA GLU A 309 31.26 69.55 -11.28
C GLU A 309 30.97 68.40 -10.30
N GLU A 310 30.63 67.23 -10.86
CA GLU A 310 30.53 65.96 -10.15
C GLU A 310 31.89 65.55 -9.56
N PRO A 311 31.92 64.76 -8.47
CA PRO A 311 33.16 64.52 -7.73
C PRO A 311 34.09 63.59 -8.49
N GLU A 312 35.05 64.17 -9.23
CA GLU A 312 36.28 63.49 -9.61
C GLU A 312 37.00 62.97 -8.36
N ASP A 313 37.81 61.92 -8.54
CA ASP A 313 38.60 61.19 -7.55
C ASP A 313 38.85 61.97 -6.24
N VAL A 314 38.53 61.41 -5.07
CA VAL A 314 38.46 62.13 -3.77
C VAL A 314 39.72 62.94 -3.43
N LEU A 315 40.86 62.61 -4.04
CA LEU A 315 42.12 63.37 -4.01
C LEU A 315 42.08 64.76 -4.69
N SER A 316 41.16 64.98 -5.63
CA SER A 316 40.95 66.23 -6.37
C SER A 316 40.01 67.20 -5.64
N ILE A 317 39.19 66.69 -4.71
CA ILE A 317 38.19 67.46 -3.94
C ILE A 317 38.76 67.95 -2.61
N LEU A 318 39.75 67.23 -2.06
CA LEU A 318 40.45 67.65 -0.86
C LEU A 318 41.34 68.86 -1.19
N PRO A 319 41.17 70.00 -0.49
CA PRO A 319 42.15 71.09 -0.54
C PRO A 319 43.55 70.52 -0.25
N LYS A 320 44.59 71.01 -0.94
CA LYS A 320 45.98 70.51 -0.78
C LYS A 320 46.50 70.55 0.67
N ASP A 321 45.80 71.27 1.55
CA ASP A 321 46.14 71.48 2.95
C ASP A 321 45.30 70.63 3.94
N GLU A 322 44.27 69.90 3.48
CA GLU A 322 43.49 69.00 4.33
C GLU A 322 43.98 67.56 4.24
N THR A 323 44.50 67.06 5.36
CA THR A 323 44.88 65.65 5.52
C THR A 323 43.71 64.90 6.14
N ILE A 324 43.21 63.86 5.46
CA ILE A 324 42.28 62.92 6.10
C ILE A 324 43.00 62.35 7.33
N PRO A 325 42.45 62.51 8.55
CA PRO A 325 43.06 61.95 9.74
C PRO A 325 43.25 60.45 9.55
N ILE A 326 44.46 59.95 9.83
CA ILE A 326 44.85 58.54 9.63
C ILE A 326 43.82 57.57 10.22
N TYR A 327 43.18 57.95 11.34
CA TYR A 327 42.13 57.15 11.98
C TYR A 327 40.88 56.96 11.10
N THR A 328 40.44 57.99 10.39
CA THR A 328 39.28 57.92 9.49
C THR A 328 39.58 57.06 8.27
N TYR A 329 40.76 57.23 7.67
CA TYR A 329 41.22 56.38 6.57
C TYR A 329 41.31 54.91 7.01
N ARG A 330 41.89 54.64 8.19
CA ARG A 330 42.02 53.30 8.75
C ARG A 330 40.66 52.65 9.04
N LEU A 331 39.68 53.44 9.47
CA LEU A 331 38.31 52.97 9.69
C LEU A 331 37.62 52.58 8.37
N VAL A 332 37.69 53.44 7.35
CA VAL A 332 37.10 53.18 6.03
C VAL A 332 37.78 51.98 5.37
N TYR A 333 39.11 51.89 5.46
CA TYR A 333 39.87 50.75 4.96
C TYR A 333 39.47 49.44 5.66
N LYS A 334 39.37 49.45 7.00
CA LYS A 334 38.92 48.27 7.76
C LYS A 334 37.50 47.85 7.40
N ASN A 335 36.58 48.80 7.20
CA ASN A 335 35.22 48.52 6.77
C ASN A 335 35.17 47.91 5.35
N LYS A 336 36.01 48.42 4.43
CA LYS A 336 36.17 47.85 3.08
C LYS A 336 36.69 46.41 3.14
N GLU A 337 37.70 46.12 3.96
CA GLU A 337 38.20 44.75 4.13
C GLU A 337 37.15 43.81 4.74
N MET A 338 36.41 44.24 5.76
CA MET A 338 35.32 43.44 6.33
C MET A 338 34.21 43.19 5.32
N MET A 339 33.85 44.18 4.50
CA MET A 339 32.86 44.02 3.45
C MET A 339 33.34 43.00 2.40
N ASN A 340 34.59 43.11 1.94
CA ASN A 340 35.17 42.17 0.99
C ASN A 340 35.20 40.74 1.54
N ALA A 341 35.59 40.56 2.80
CA ALA A 341 35.57 39.24 3.46
C ALA A 341 34.15 38.67 3.59
N ASN A 342 33.14 39.52 3.82
CA ASN A 342 31.74 39.09 3.86
C ASN A 342 31.21 38.71 2.48
N VAL A 343 31.58 39.44 1.42
CA VAL A 343 31.21 39.09 0.04
C VAL A 343 31.83 37.75 -0.36
N LEU A 344 33.12 37.53 -0.07
CA LEU A 344 33.79 36.26 -0.36
C LEU A 344 33.12 35.07 0.36
N ARG A 345 32.78 35.22 1.64
CA ARG A 345 32.06 34.18 2.40
C ARG A 345 30.68 33.88 1.82
N LYS A 346 29.94 34.90 1.39
CA LYS A 346 28.63 34.72 0.74
C LYS A 346 28.77 33.98 -0.60
N ASN A 347 29.76 34.33 -1.42
CA ASN A 347 30.01 33.64 -2.69
C ASN A 347 30.36 32.16 -2.48
N MET A 348 31.18 31.84 -1.48
CA MET A 348 31.49 30.44 -1.14
C MET A 348 30.24 29.67 -0.72
N LEU A 349 29.37 30.27 0.09
CA LEU A 349 28.12 29.65 0.53
C LEU A 349 27.13 29.42 -0.64
N VAL A 350 27.10 30.33 -1.63
CA VAL A 350 26.32 30.12 -2.86
C VAL A 350 26.81 28.90 -3.63
N LEU A 351 28.13 28.76 -3.83
CA LEU A 351 28.72 27.61 -4.51
C LEU A 351 28.44 26.29 -3.79
N GLU A 352 28.51 26.27 -2.45
CA GLU A 352 28.17 25.08 -1.65
C GLU A 352 26.69 24.69 -1.84
N LYS A 353 25.78 25.68 -1.85
CA LYS A 353 24.35 25.44 -2.06
C LYS A 353 24.06 24.95 -3.48
N GLU A 354 24.71 25.53 -4.49
CA GLU A 354 24.61 25.04 -5.87
C GLU A 354 25.08 23.59 -5.98
N GLY A 355 26.18 23.21 -5.32
CA GLY A 355 26.65 21.82 -5.28
C GLY A 355 25.63 20.85 -4.67
N VAL A 356 24.95 21.25 -3.59
CA VAL A 356 23.86 20.46 -2.98
C VAL A 356 22.67 20.32 -3.93
N ILE A 357 22.29 21.39 -4.63
CA ILE A 357 21.19 21.35 -5.60
C ILE A 357 21.51 20.36 -6.73
N HIS A 358 22.72 20.41 -7.30
CA HIS A 358 23.12 19.48 -8.36
C HIS A 358 23.12 18.02 -7.87
N ALA A 359 23.55 17.77 -6.64
CA ALA A 359 23.50 16.43 -6.05
C ALA A 359 22.05 15.93 -5.87
N MET A 360 21.14 16.81 -5.44
CA MET A 360 19.71 16.51 -5.31
C MET A 360 19.06 16.23 -6.67
N GLU A 361 19.37 17.03 -7.69
CA GLU A 361 18.90 16.85 -9.07
C GLU A 361 19.38 15.53 -9.67
N ALA A 362 20.65 15.17 -9.45
CA ALA A 362 21.18 13.87 -9.87
C ALA A 362 20.47 12.70 -9.17
N SER A 363 20.11 12.86 -7.89
CA SER A 363 19.31 11.88 -7.15
C SER A 363 17.90 11.75 -7.73
N LEU A 364 17.23 12.88 -8.00
CA LEU A 364 15.90 12.90 -8.61
C LEU A 364 15.89 12.23 -9.98
N MET A 365 16.88 12.50 -10.83
CA MET A 365 17.01 11.84 -12.13
C MET A 365 17.15 10.32 -12.01
N LYS A 366 17.84 9.80 -10.98
CA LYS A 366 17.90 8.36 -10.74
C LYS A 366 16.53 7.77 -10.40
N TYR A 367 15.76 8.45 -9.54
CA TYR A 367 14.41 7.99 -9.19
C TYR A 367 13.45 8.06 -10.37
N VAL A 368 13.51 9.12 -11.19
CA VAL A 368 12.72 9.24 -12.42
C VAL A 368 13.04 8.11 -13.39
N ASN A 369 14.32 7.80 -13.60
CA ASN A 369 14.72 6.69 -14.47
C ASN A 369 14.27 5.33 -13.92
N ALA A 370 14.36 5.12 -12.61
CA ALA A 370 13.87 3.90 -11.97
C ALA A 370 12.35 3.74 -12.15
N LEU A 371 11.58 4.81 -11.91
CA LEU A 371 10.14 4.84 -12.11
C LEU A 371 9.77 4.51 -13.56
N ASN A 372 10.42 5.14 -14.54
CA ASN A 372 10.13 4.88 -15.95
C ASN A 372 10.41 3.42 -16.35
N MET A 373 11.46 2.82 -15.79
CA MET A 373 11.77 1.40 -16.02
C MET A 373 10.72 0.47 -15.41
N THR A 374 10.28 0.74 -14.17
CA THR A 374 9.20 -0.06 -13.55
C THR A 374 7.89 0.12 -14.27
N THR A 375 7.52 1.33 -14.69
CA THR A 375 6.31 1.57 -15.49
C THR A 375 6.34 0.76 -16.79
N LYS A 376 7.46 0.79 -17.51
CA LYS A 376 7.62 0.01 -18.75
C LYS A 376 7.48 -1.50 -18.51
N GLN A 377 8.12 -2.03 -17.46
CA GLN A 377 7.98 -3.44 -17.09
C GLN A 377 6.54 -3.82 -16.74
N LEU A 378 5.80 -2.92 -16.10
CA LEU A 378 4.39 -3.12 -15.74
C LEU A 378 3.49 -3.13 -16.99
N GLU A 379 3.76 -2.25 -17.94
CA GLU A 379 3.07 -2.23 -19.25
C GLU A 379 3.35 -3.51 -20.05
N ASP A 380 4.61 -3.96 -20.11
CA ASP A 380 5.00 -5.21 -20.77
C ASP A 380 4.31 -6.43 -20.12
N LEU A 381 4.25 -6.49 -18.78
CA LEU A 381 3.54 -7.52 -18.05
C LEU A 381 2.03 -7.50 -18.32
N LYS A 382 1.43 -6.31 -18.35
CA LYS A 382 0.00 -6.15 -18.66
C LYS A 382 -0.31 -6.62 -20.09
N PHE A 383 0.54 -6.27 -21.04
CA PHE A 383 0.44 -6.72 -22.42
C PHE A 383 0.52 -8.25 -22.51
N ASN A 384 1.54 -8.87 -21.91
CA ASN A 384 1.70 -10.33 -21.92
C ASN A 384 0.53 -11.05 -21.26
N LYS A 385 0.06 -10.59 -20.09
CA LYS A 385 -1.12 -11.19 -19.44
C LYS A 385 -2.38 -11.06 -20.28
N SER A 386 -2.57 -9.92 -20.95
CA SER A 386 -3.73 -9.74 -21.84
C SER A 386 -3.69 -10.69 -23.03
N PHE A 387 -2.49 -10.96 -23.55
CA PHE A 387 -2.27 -11.92 -24.62
C PHE A 387 -2.56 -13.36 -24.16
N GLU A 388 -1.98 -13.80 -23.03
CA GLU A 388 -2.22 -15.13 -22.45
C GLU A 388 -3.71 -15.36 -22.13
N MET A 389 -4.40 -14.34 -21.60
CA MET A 389 -5.83 -14.40 -21.31
C MET A 389 -6.67 -14.56 -22.58
N SER A 390 -6.26 -13.91 -23.68
CA SER A 390 -6.93 -14.06 -24.98
C SER A 390 -6.77 -15.49 -25.51
N GLU A 391 -5.56 -16.06 -25.44
CA GLU A 391 -5.31 -17.45 -25.87
C GLU A 391 -6.14 -18.44 -25.03
N LEU A 392 -6.18 -18.27 -23.70
CA LEU A 392 -6.97 -19.12 -22.82
C LEU A 392 -8.48 -19.03 -23.12
N MET A 393 -8.99 -17.83 -23.40
CA MET A 393 -10.39 -17.66 -23.79
C MET A 393 -10.70 -18.37 -25.10
N ASP A 394 -9.82 -18.31 -26.10
CA ASP A 394 -9.99 -19.01 -27.36
C ASP A 394 -9.98 -20.54 -27.17
N GLU A 395 -9.07 -21.07 -26.34
CA GLU A 395 -9.04 -22.49 -25.98
C GLU A 395 -10.34 -22.94 -25.28
N LEU A 396 -10.82 -22.14 -24.31
CA LEU A 396 -12.03 -22.45 -23.56
C LEU A 396 -13.27 -22.44 -24.46
N GLN A 397 -13.36 -21.47 -25.38
CA GLN A 397 -14.44 -21.42 -26.37
C GLN A 397 -14.40 -22.64 -27.29
N GLN A 398 -13.20 -23.10 -27.66
CA GLN A 398 -13.05 -24.28 -28.51
C GLN A 398 -13.43 -25.56 -27.77
N GLN A 399 -13.05 -25.71 -26.49
CA GLN A 399 -13.50 -26.81 -25.65
C GLN A 399 -15.03 -26.82 -25.46
N HIS A 400 -15.63 -25.65 -25.21
CA HIS A 400 -17.08 -25.52 -25.09
C HIS A 400 -17.80 -25.99 -26.36
N LYS A 401 -17.34 -25.57 -27.55
CA LYS A 401 -17.88 -26.04 -28.84
C LYS A 401 -17.76 -27.56 -28.99
N ASN A 402 -16.63 -28.15 -28.57
CA ASN A 402 -16.42 -29.60 -28.63
C ASN A 402 -17.39 -30.38 -27.71
N TYR A 403 -17.59 -29.92 -26.47
CA TYR A 403 -18.54 -30.56 -25.55
C TYR A 403 -19.99 -30.45 -26.02
N LEU A 404 -20.37 -29.30 -26.58
CA LEU A 404 -21.69 -29.10 -27.18
C LEU A 404 -21.96 -30.12 -28.30
N HIS A 405 -20.98 -30.32 -29.17
CA HIS A 405 -21.07 -31.32 -30.24
C HIS A 405 -21.21 -32.75 -29.71
N GLN A 406 -20.46 -33.12 -28.67
CA GLN A 406 -20.57 -34.45 -28.04
C GLN A 406 -21.95 -34.66 -27.39
N LEU A 407 -22.51 -33.63 -26.76
CA LEU A 407 -23.84 -33.67 -26.18
C LEU A 407 -24.92 -33.91 -27.25
N GLU A 408 -24.85 -33.19 -28.37
CA GLU A 408 -25.77 -33.38 -29.50
C GLU A 408 -25.72 -34.82 -30.04
N MET A 409 -24.53 -35.39 -30.18
CA MET A 409 -24.35 -36.79 -30.58
C MET A 409 -25.02 -37.76 -29.60
N LYS A 410 -24.83 -37.57 -28.29
CA LYS A 410 -25.47 -38.42 -27.27
C LYS A 410 -26.99 -38.26 -27.22
N MET A 411 -27.51 -37.05 -27.45
CA MET A 411 -28.95 -36.84 -27.57
C MET A 411 -29.54 -37.57 -28.79
N GLN A 412 -28.82 -37.58 -29.91
CA GLN A 412 -29.24 -38.33 -31.10
C GLN A 412 -29.26 -39.84 -30.84
N GLU A 413 -28.23 -40.40 -30.19
CA GLU A 413 -28.19 -41.81 -29.77
C GLU A 413 -29.37 -42.16 -28.84
N ASN A 414 -29.66 -41.33 -27.83
CA ASN A 414 -30.78 -41.54 -26.90
C ASN A 414 -32.13 -41.54 -27.63
N ASN A 415 -32.31 -40.62 -28.59
CA ASN A 415 -33.51 -40.55 -29.40
C ASN A 415 -33.68 -41.77 -30.32
N GLN A 416 -32.59 -42.37 -30.81
CA GLN A 416 -32.63 -43.62 -31.56
C GLN A 416 -33.04 -44.80 -30.66
N LEU A 417 -32.48 -44.90 -29.46
CA LEU A 417 -32.85 -45.93 -28.48
C LEU A 417 -34.32 -45.84 -28.05
N LYS A 418 -34.83 -44.63 -27.80
CA LYS A 418 -36.25 -44.41 -27.53
C LYS A 418 -37.14 -44.89 -28.69
N LYS A 419 -36.77 -44.59 -29.93
CA LYS A 419 -37.52 -45.07 -31.11
C LYS A 419 -37.53 -46.60 -31.25
N LEU A 420 -36.49 -47.28 -30.79
CA LEU A 420 -36.44 -48.75 -30.75
C LEU A 420 -37.38 -49.31 -29.68
N LEU A 421 -37.42 -48.70 -28.50
CA LEU A 421 -38.34 -49.06 -27.39
C LEU A 421 -39.82 -48.91 -27.77
N TYR A 422 -40.18 -47.85 -28.51
CA TYR A 422 -41.56 -47.63 -28.96
C TYR A 422 -41.97 -48.44 -30.19
N ARG A 423 -41.06 -49.25 -30.78
CA ARG A 423 -41.34 -50.11 -31.94
C ARG A 423 -41.60 -51.57 -31.60
N THR A 424 -41.50 -51.98 -30.34
CA THR A 424 -41.85 -53.33 -29.90
C THR A 424 -43.36 -53.42 -29.67
N PRO A 425 -44.15 -54.12 -30.52
CA PRO A 425 -45.60 -54.15 -30.37
C PRO A 425 -45.98 -55.06 -29.21
N HIS A 426 -46.87 -54.59 -28.33
CA HIS A 426 -47.57 -55.45 -27.37
C HIS A 426 -48.39 -56.49 -28.16
N SER A 427 -48.00 -57.77 -28.10
CA SER A 427 -48.81 -58.85 -28.65
C SER A 427 -50.10 -58.97 -27.85
N ARG A 428 -51.20 -58.40 -28.37
CA ARG A 428 -52.57 -58.75 -27.95
C ARG A 428 -52.81 -60.22 -28.31
N THR A 429 -52.68 -61.12 -27.35
CA THR A 429 -53.24 -62.46 -27.45
C THR A 429 -54.75 -62.35 -27.29
N GLY A 430 -55.46 -62.49 -28.41
CA GLY A 430 -56.91 -62.55 -28.48
C GLY A 430 -57.42 -63.82 -27.80
N ILE A 431 -58.37 -63.63 -26.89
CA ILE A 431 -59.26 -64.65 -26.36
C ILE A 431 -60.11 -65.16 -27.55
N LYS A 432 -59.97 -66.43 -27.91
CA LYS A 432 -60.97 -67.15 -28.71
C LYS A 432 -61.70 -68.14 -27.79
N HIS A 433 -62.97 -67.85 -27.55
CA HIS A 433 -63.95 -68.85 -27.17
C HIS A 433 -64.18 -69.79 -28.37
N HIS A 434 -63.95 -71.08 -28.18
CA HIS A 434 -64.87 -72.16 -28.57
C HIS A 434 -64.50 -73.45 -27.85
#